data_AF-A0A2D7PDC4-F1
#
_entry.id   AF-A0A2D7PDC4-F1
#
_cell.length_a   1.000
_cell.length_b   1.000
_cell.length_c   1.000
_cell.angle_alpha   90.00
_cell.angle_beta   90.00
_cell.angle_gamma   90.00
#
_symmetry.space_group_name_H-M   'P 1'
#
loop_
_entity.id
_entity.type
_entity.pdbx_description
1 polymer ?
#
loop_
_entity_poly.entity_id
_entity_poly.type
_entity_poly.pdbx_seq_one_letter_code
_entity_poly.pdbx_strand_id
1 'polypeptide(L)'
;MTKNMMIKAVSDFFAEKGVESMDLVEYKSYGSDVPVKDYLLKRYFGSWNRVLSVVKNRFPVSVVAPVVEKPKVAPKKEVKVEKKNAK
;
A
#
# COMPACT_ATOMS: atom_id res chain seq x y z
N MET A 1 10.13 1.20 -14.75
CA MET A 1 8.75 0.96 -14.29
C MET A 1 8.22 2.24 -13.65
N THR A 2 7.03 2.73 -14.02
CA THR A 2 6.43 3.94 -13.42
C THR A 2 5.62 3.60 -12.17
N LYS A 3 5.33 4.59 -11.32
CA LYS A 3 4.58 4.41 -10.06
C LYS A 3 3.21 3.75 -10.28
N ASN A 4 2.52 4.09 -11.37
CA ASN A 4 1.25 3.45 -11.75
C ASN A 4 1.43 1.98 -12.15
N MET A 5 2.46 1.68 -12.94
CA MET A 5 2.74 0.29 -13.34
C MET A 5 3.09 -0.60 -12.15
N MET A 6 3.80 -0.05 -11.15
CA MET A 6 4.10 -0.78 -9.91
C MET A 6 2.82 -1.17 -9.16
N ILE A 7 1.89 -0.23 -8.97
CA ILE A 7 0.61 -0.50 -8.29
C ILE A 7 -0.23 -1.47 -9.10
N LYS A 8 -0.26 -1.30 -10.43
CA LYS A 8 -1.01 -2.20 -11.31
C LYS A 8 -0.50 -3.63 -11.17
N ALA A 9 0.82 -3.83 -11.25
CA ALA A 9 1.42 -5.16 -11.11
C ALA A 9 1.17 -5.79 -9.73
N VAL A 10 1.22 -4.99 -8.65
CA VAL A 10 0.85 -5.46 -7.31
C VAL A 10 -0.63 -5.84 -7.23
N SER A 11 -1.50 -5.07 -7.88
CA SER A 11 -2.94 -5.37 -7.94
C SER A 11 -3.24 -6.62 -8.76
N ASP A 12 -2.56 -6.80 -9.90
CA ASP A 12 -2.71 -7.99 -10.73
C ASP A 12 -2.27 -9.23 -9.94
N PHE A 13 -1.15 -9.14 -9.19
CA PHE A 13 -0.69 -10.22 -8.32
C PHE A 13 -1.69 -10.57 -7.21
N PHE A 14 -2.31 -9.55 -6.60
CA PHE A 14 -3.38 -9.77 -5.62
C PHE A 14 -4.59 -10.48 -6.24
N ALA A 15 -4.99 -10.08 -7.45
CA ALA A 15 -6.06 -10.73 -8.19
C ALA A 15 -5.71 -12.19 -8.56
N GLU A 16 -4.47 -12.46 -8.99
CA GLU A 16 -3.98 -13.81 -9.27
C GLU A 16 -3.99 -14.73 -8.04
N LYS A 17 -3.64 -14.19 -6.86
CA LYS A 17 -3.73 -14.94 -5.60
C LYS A 17 -5.16 -14.98 -5.02
N GLY A 18 -6.10 -14.26 -5.61
CA GLY A 18 -7.49 -14.18 -5.13
C GLY A 18 -7.63 -13.51 -3.76
N VAL A 19 -6.74 -12.57 -3.42
CA VAL A 19 -6.76 -11.84 -2.14
C VAL A 19 -6.98 -10.35 -2.36
N GLU A 20 -7.74 -9.69 -1.49
CA GLU A 20 -7.93 -8.22 -1.56
C GLU A 20 -6.71 -7.43 -1.05
N SER A 21 -5.99 -8.01 -0.09
CA SER A 21 -4.80 -7.42 0.52
C SER A 21 -4.00 -8.52 1.22
N MET A 22 -2.68 -8.36 1.27
CA MET A 22 -1.79 -9.27 2.02
C MET A 22 -0.91 -8.48 2.99
N ASP A 23 -0.48 -9.14 4.06
CA ASP A 23 0.49 -8.55 4.99
C ASP A 23 1.88 -8.44 4.35
N LEU A 24 2.72 -7.52 4.84
CA LEU A 24 4.08 -7.36 4.34
C LEU A 24 4.91 -8.64 4.51
N VAL A 25 4.68 -9.41 5.59
CA VAL A 25 5.39 -10.66 5.84
C VAL A 25 5.04 -11.69 4.77
N GLU A 26 3.75 -11.89 4.49
CA GLU A 26 3.29 -12.77 3.41
C GLU A 26 3.84 -12.32 2.07
N TYR A 27 3.79 -11.01 1.78
CA TYR A 27 4.33 -10.49 0.53
C TYR A 27 5.80 -10.85 0.33
N LYS A 28 6.59 -10.75 1.39
CA LYS A 28 8.02 -11.07 1.36
C LYS A 28 8.28 -12.57 1.21
N SER A 29 7.41 -13.42 1.74
CA SER A 29 7.54 -14.88 1.64
C SER A 29 7.51 -15.37 0.18
N TYR A 30 6.88 -14.63 -0.74
CA TYR A 30 6.88 -14.94 -2.16
C TYR A 30 8.24 -14.69 -2.87
N GLY A 31 9.19 -14.02 -2.21
CA GLY A 31 10.57 -13.91 -2.69
C GLY A 31 10.69 -13.27 -4.08
N SER A 32 11.02 -14.07 -5.09
CA SER A 32 11.17 -13.63 -6.49
C SER A 32 9.88 -13.66 -7.31
N ASP A 33 8.81 -14.27 -6.78
CA ASP A 33 7.47 -14.33 -7.42
C ASP A 33 6.73 -12.99 -7.33
N VAL A 34 7.23 -12.05 -6.50
CA VAL A 34 6.62 -10.73 -6.38
C VAL A 34 6.92 -9.85 -7.58
N PRO A 35 5.92 -9.13 -8.13
CA PRO A 35 6.12 -8.26 -9.28
C PRO A 35 7.00 -7.05 -8.96
N VAL A 36 7.01 -6.61 -7.69
CA VAL A 36 7.75 -5.42 -7.26
C VAL A 36 8.28 -5.62 -5.84
N LYS A 37 9.58 -5.43 -5.62
CA LYS A 37 10.16 -5.58 -4.27
C LYS A 37 9.60 -4.54 -3.28
N ASP A 38 9.42 -4.94 -2.03
CA ASP A 38 8.80 -4.11 -0.99
C ASP A 38 9.54 -2.79 -0.75
N TYR A 39 10.87 -2.80 -0.79
CA TYR A 39 11.66 -1.58 -0.57
C TYR A 39 11.43 -0.53 -1.67
N LEU A 40 11.15 -0.95 -2.90
CA LEU A 40 10.79 -0.06 -4.00
C LEU A 40 9.42 0.55 -3.75
N LEU A 41 8.44 -0.26 -3.36
CA LEU A 41 7.10 0.22 -3.03
C LEU A 41 7.14 1.20 -1.85
N LYS A 42 7.87 0.89 -0.79
CA LYS A 42 8.05 1.80 0.35
C LYS A 42 8.79 3.08 -0.03
N ARG A 43 9.74 3.03 -0.97
CA ARG A 43 10.42 4.24 -1.49
C ARG A 43 9.47 5.20 -2.18
N TYR A 44 8.53 4.71 -3.00
CA TYR A 44 7.62 5.59 -3.76
C TYR A 44 6.31 5.94 -3.04
N PHE A 45 5.83 5.07 -2.15
CA PHE A 45 4.54 5.23 -1.46
C PHE A 45 4.69 5.51 0.04
N GLY A 46 5.90 5.42 0.59
CA GLY A 46 6.24 5.72 1.98
C GLY A 46 5.94 4.57 2.95
N SER A 47 4.77 3.94 2.84
CA SER A 47 4.38 2.83 3.72
C SER A 47 3.59 1.76 2.99
N TRP A 48 3.67 0.53 3.49
CA TRP A 48 2.89 -0.60 2.97
C TRP A 48 1.39 -0.32 3.02
N ASN A 49 0.91 0.25 4.12
CA ASN A 49 -0.50 0.61 4.26
C ASN A 49 -0.98 1.62 3.20
N ARG A 50 -0.09 2.52 2.74
CA ARG A 50 -0.39 3.43 1.64
C ARG A 50 -0.44 2.72 0.30
N VAL A 51 0.38 1.70 0.08
CA VAL A 51 0.31 0.83 -1.11
C VAL A 51 -1.03 0.12 -1.15
N LEU A 52 -1.42 -0.55 -0.07
CA LEU A 52 -2.71 -1.25 0.03
C LEU A 52 -3.91 -0.32 -0.21
N SER A 53 -3.88 0.89 0.37
CA SER A 53 -4.92 1.89 0.14
C SER A 53 -5.05 2.29 -1.33
N VAL A 54 -3.92 2.44 -2.04
CA VAL A 54 -3.92 2.87 -3.45
C VAL A 54 -4.33 1.73 -4.37
N VAL A 55 -3.93 0.50 -4.07
CA VAL A 55 -4.41 -0.72 -4.73
C VAL A 55 -5.94 -0.79 -4.62
N LYS A 56 -6.47 -0.79 -3.39
CA LYS A 56 -7.92 -0.87 -3.12
C LYS A 56 -8.72 0.22 -3.82
N ASN A 57 -8.21 1.46 -3.84
CA ASN A 57 -8.93 2.59 -4.43
C ASN A 57 -8.89 2.62 -5.96
N ARG A 58 -7.83 2.11 -6.61
CA ARG A 58 -7.68 2.19 -8.07
C ARG A 58 -8.10 0.93 -8.79
N PHE A 59 -7.99 -0.21 -8.12
CA PHE A 59 -8.31 -1.52 -8.65
C PHE A 59 -9.16 -2.23 -7.60
N PRO A 60 -10.47 -1.95 -7.55
CA PRO A 60 -11.36 -2.68 -6.67
C PRO A 60 -11.39 -4.14 -7.13
N VAL A 61 -10.57 -4.98 -6.51
CA VAL A 61 -10.58 -6.42 -6.75
C VAL A 61 -11.89 -6.93 -6.15
N SER A 62 -12.85 -7.28 -7.00
CA SER A 62 -14.16 -7.78 -6.60
C SER A 62 -14.05 -9.23 -6.14
N VAL A 63 -13.25 -9.49 -5.11
CA VAL A 63 -13.24 -10.78 -4.40
C VAL A 63 -14.15 -10.61 -3.20
N VAL A 64 -15.08 -11.53 -3.01
CA VAL A 64 -15.99 -11.55 -1.85
C VAL A 64 -15.14 -11.47 -0.58
N ALA A 65 -15.27 -10.35 0.13
CA ALA A 65 -14.29 -9.89 1.11
C ALA A 65 -14.19 -10.79 2.35
N PRO A 66 -13.01 -11.33 2.73
CA PRO A 66 -12.76 -11.63 4.13
C PRO A 66 -12.65 -10.31 4.89
N VAL A 67 -13.49 -10.15 5.91
CA VAL A 67 -13.56 -9.01 6.82
C VAL A 67 -12.20 -8.83 7.50
N VAL A 68 -11.30 -8.04 6.91
CA VAL A 68 -10.09 -7.57 7.60
C VAL A 68 -10.52 -6.36 8.43
N GLU A 69 -10.73 -6.60 9.73
CA GLU A 69 -10.92 -5.56 10.73
C GLU A 69 -9.87 -4.48 10.56
N LYS A 70 -10.32 -3.29 10.15
CA LYS A 70 -9.48 -2.09 10.06
C LYS A 70 -8.94 -1.78 11.47
N PRO A 71 -7.63 -1.85 11.75
CA PRO A 71 -7.12 -1.29 12.98
C PRO A 71 -7.40 0.21 12.95
N LYS A 72 -8.16 0.65 13.95
CA LYS A 72 -8.61 2.02 14.21
C LYS A 72 -7.38 2.94 14.26
N VAL A 73 -7.06 3.61 13.15
CA VAL A 73 -5.96 4.57 13.11
C VAL A 73 -6.37 5.78 13.95
N ALA A 74 -5.76 5.88 15.13
CA ALA A 74 -5.82 7.06 15.98
C ALA A 74 -5.39 8.31 15.19
N PRO A 75 -6.06 9.47 15.40
CA PRO A 75 -5.81 10.67 14.61
C PRO A 75 -4.38 11.16 14.80
N LYS A 76 -3.63 11.24 13.70
CA LYS A 76 -2.32 11.92 13.69
C LYS A 76 -2.58 13.41 13.94
N LYS A 77 -2.14 13.90 15.10
CA LYS A 77 -2.04 15.33 15.39
C LYS A 77 -1.29 16.04 14.27
N GLU A 78 -1.92 17.08 13.74
CA GLU A 78 -1.30 18.08 12.89
C GLU A 78 -0.14 18.74 13.65
N VAL A 79 1.09 18.64 13.12
CA VAL A 79 2.15 19.56 13.53
C VAL A 79 2.13 20.72 12.54
N LYS A 80 1.40 21.76 12.93
CA LYS A 80 1.51 23.11 12.37
C LYS A 80 2.61 23.84 13.13
N VAL A 81 3.71 24.17 12.45
CA VAL A 81 4.67 25.21 12.89
C VAL A 81 5.13 25.90 11.60
N GLU A 82 4.39 26.89 11.11
CA GLU A 82 4.49 28.33 11.43
C GLU A 82 5.78 28.96 10.87
N LYS A 83 5.63 29.68 9.75
CA LYS A 83 6.61 30.65 9.27
C LYS A 83 6.76 31.75 10.33
N LYS A 84 7.97 31.97 10.85
CA LYS A 84 8.33 33.27 11.44
C LYS A 84 9.47 33.89 10.67
N ASN A 85 9.10 34.94 9.94
CA ASN A 85 9.96 35.99 9.46
C ASN A 85 10.30 36.90 10.65
N ALA A 86 11.57 37.18 10.90
CA ALA A 86 12.06 38.35 11.65
C ALA A 86 13.59 38.35 11.66
N LYS A 87 14.19 39.21 10.83
CA LYS A 87 15.16 40.22 11.31
C LYS A 87 15.25 41.36 10.31
#